data_AF-A0A4Y9QJH9-F1
#
_entry.id   AF-A0A4Y9QJH9-F1
#
_cell.length_a   1.000
_cell.length_b   1.000
_cell.length_c   1.000
_cell.angle_alpha   90.00
_cell.angle_beta   90.00
_cell.angle_gamma   90.00
#
_symmetry.space_group_name_H-M   'P 1'
#
loop_
_entity.id
_entity.type
_entity.pdbx_description
1 polymer ?
#
loop_
_entity_poly.entity_id
_entity_poly.type
_entity_poly.pdbx_seq_one_letter_code
_entity_poly.pdbx_strand_id
1 'polypeptide(L)'
;PPGLDEDYLILSTIHSAKGQEWKTVYVLNVVDGCIPSDMSTGSSAEIEEERRLLYVAMTRAKENLHLMVPHRFYVRQQAAAGDRHVYAGRSRFIPEAIVSQFETVTWPQAAGNAAPSAVPKGKLQVRNRARDAWR
;
A
#
# COMPACT_ATOMS: atom_id res chain seq x y z
N PRO A 1 -9.96 19.38 -24.46
CA PRO A 1 -10.30 17.96 -24.18
C PRO A 1 -9.21 17.05 -24.79
N PRO A 2 -8.69 16.05 -24.08
CA PRO A 2 -7.80 15.06 -24.68
C PRO A 2 -8.54 14.37 -25.84
N GLY A 3 -7.85 14.15 -26.96
CA GLY A 3 -8.42 13.55 -28.16
C GLY A 3 -8.78 12.08 -27.94
N LEU A 4 -9.83 11.61 -28.61
CA LEU A 4 -10.44 10.27 -28.44
C LEU A 4 -9.54 9.08 -28.85
N ASP A 5 -8.25 9.31 -29.15
CA ASP A 5 -7.29 8.34 -29.68
C ASP A 5 -6.06 8.12 -28.75
N GLU A 6 -6.09 8.61 -27.51
CA GLU A 6 -4.98 8.40 -26.56
C GLU A 6 -5.29 7.28 -25.57
N ASP A 7 -4.34 6.34 -25.40
CA ASP A 7 -4.36 5.37 -24.31
C ASP A 7 -4.50 6.08 -22.96
N TYR A 8 -5.54 5.74 -22.19
CA TYR A 8 -5.85 6.42 -20.93
C TYR A 8 -5.91 5.45 -19.75
N LEU A 9 -5.52 5.96 -18.58
CA LEU A 9 -5.72 5.27 -17.30
C LEU A 9 -7.10 5.61 -16.76
N ILE A 10 -7.84 4.58 -16.31
CA ILE A 10 -9.11 4.76 -15.62
C ILE A 10 -8.86 4.77 -14.12
N LEU A 11 -9.16 5.89 -13.47
CA LEU A 11 -9.26 5.98 -12.02
C LEU A 11 -10.73 5.89 -11.62
N SER A 12 -11.06 4.92 -10.77
CA SER A 12 -12.44 4.66 -10.35
C SER A 12 -12.49 4.30 -8.87
N THR A 13 -13.67 4.43 -8.28
CA THR A 13 -13.96 3.83 -6.97
C THR A 13 -14.36 2.37 -7.16
N ILE A 14 -14.20 1.55 -6.11
CA ILE A 14 -14.60 0.13 -6.15
C ILE A 14 -16.08 -0.04 -6.51
N HIS A 15 -16.94 0.82 -5.96
CA HIS A 15 -18.38 0.81 -6.23
C HIS A 15 -18.70 1.07 -7.70
N SER A 16 -18.08 2.08 -8.30
CA SER A 16 -18.29 2.45 -9.71
C SER A 16 -17.70 1.43 -10.69
N ALA A 17 -16.74 0.61 -10.24
CA ALA A 17 -16.13 -0.43 -11.05
C ALA A 17 -16.99 -1.70 -11.21
N LYS A 18 -18.11 -1.81 -10.48
CA LYS A 18 -19.00 -2.99 -10.55
C LYS A 18 -19.53 -3.20 -11.97
N GLY A 19 -19.38 -4.42 -12.47
CA GLY A 19 -19.83 -4.81 -13.82
C GLY A 19 -18.86 -4.45 -14.95
N GLN A 20 -17.78 -3.73 -14.65
CA GLN A 20 -16.69 -3.45 -15.59
C GLN A 20 -15.52 -4.42 -15.35
N GLU A 21 -14.67 -4.61 -16.35
CA GLU A 21 -13.48 -5.46 -16.25
C GLU A 21 -12.36 -4.89 -17.11
N TRP A 22 -11.12 -5.06 -16.65
CA TRP A 22 -9.91 -4.57 -17.32
C TRP A 22 -8.86 -5.66 -17.39
N LYS A 23 -7.96 -5.54 -18.38
CA LYS A 23 -6.81 -6.45 -18.51
C LYS A 23 -5.94 -6.42 -17.25
N THR A 24 -5.71 -5.24 -16.69
CA THR A 24 -4.86 -5.03 -15.51
C THR A 24 -5.54 -4.08 -14.54
N VAL A 25 -5.53 -4.43 -13.26
CA VAL A 25 -6.13 -3.61 -12.18
C VAL A 25 -5.13 -3.41 -11.06
N TYR A 26 -5.04 -2.17 -10.60
CA TYR A 26 -4.29 -1.78 -9.40
C TYR A 26 -5.28 -1.40 -8.31
N VAL A 27 -5.32 -2.17 -7.22
CA VAL A 27 -6.10 -1.83 -6.04
C VAL A 27 -5.18 -1.08 -5.07
N LEU A 28 -5.50 0.18 -4.82
CA LEU A 28 -4.71 1.05 -3.95
C LEU A 28 -5.14 0.88 -2.48
N ASN A 29 -4.23 1.19 -1.56
CA ASN A 29 -4.50 1.22 -0.12
C ASN A 29 -5.14 -0.07 0.44
N VAL A 30 -4.58 -1.23 0.09
CA VAL A 30 -5.01 -2.54 0.61
C VAL A 30 -4.45 -2.75 2.02
N VAL A 31 -4.85 -1.88 2.94
CA VAL A 31 -4.42 -1.83 4.34
C VAL A 31 -5.60 -1.83 5.29
N ASP A 32 -5.38 -2.29 6.52
CA ASP A 32 -6.34 -2.12 7.61
C ASP A 32 -6.56 -0.62 7.90
N GLY A 33 -7.82 -0.23 8.04
CA GLY A 33 -8.26 1.16 8.18
C GLY A 33 -8.66 1.83 6.86
N CYS A 34 -8.25 1.26 5.71
CA CYS A 34 -8.78 1.64 4.39
C CYS A 34 -9.74 0.59 3.83
N ILE A 35 -9.36 -0.70 3.91
CA ILE A 35 -10.21 -1.83 3.52
C ILE A 35 -9.93 -3.01 4.48
N PRO A 36 -10.80 -3.29 5.47
CA PRO A 36 -12.03 -2.56 5.76
C PRO A 36 -11.74 -1.13 6.22
N SER A 37 -12.61 -0.20 5.84
CA SER A 37 -12.63 1.17 6.35
C SER A 37 -12.92 1.17 7.85
N ASP A 38 -12.17 1.93 8.65
CA ASP A 38 -12.41 2.08 10.10
C ASP A 38 -13.83 2.61 10.41
N MET A 39 -14.47 3.28 9.46
CA MET A 39 -15.84 3.77 9.57
C MET A 39 -16.91 2.67 9.35
N SER A 40 -16.49 1.49 8.90
CA SER A 40 -17.35 0.37 8.48
C SER A 40 -16.96 -0.94 9.17
N THR A 41 -16.43 -0.85 10.40
CA THR A 41 -16.09 -2.00 11.25
C THR A 41 -16.92 -2.09 12.53
N GLY A 42 -18.08 -1.41 12.59
CA GLY A 42 -18.94 -1.38 13.78
C GLY A 42 -19.68 -2.70 14.03
N SER A 43 -19.89 -3.49 12.98
CA SER A 43 -20.52 -4.81 13.06
C SER A 43 -19.88 -5.84 12.11
N SER A 44 -20.16 -7.12 12.34
CA SER A 44 -19.72 -8.20 11.44
C SER A 44 -20.31 -8.09 10.04
N ALA A 45 -21.55 -7.60 9.93
CA ALA A 45 -22.23 -7.42 8.64
C ALA A 45 -21.55 -6.35 7.78
N GLU A 46 -21.13 -5.23 8.39
CA GLU A 46 -20.40 -4.16 7.69
C GLU A 46 -19.02 -4.63 7.23
N ILE A 47 -18.29 -5.35 8.09
CA ILE A 47 -16.99 -5.95 7.74
C ILE A 47 -17.15 -6.90 6.55
N GLU A 48 -18.21 -7.69 6.53
CA GLU A 48 -18.45 -8.63 5.43
C GLU A 48 -18.84 -7.91 4.13
N GLU A 49 -19.50 -6.75 4.20
CA GLU A 49 -19.71 -5.90 3.02
C GLU A 49 -18.39 -5.34 2.49
N GLU A 50 -17.52 -4.84 3.36
CA GLU A 50 -16.19 -4.37 2.96
C GLU A 50 -15.34 -5.49 2.33
N ARG A 51 -15.47 -6.73 2.84
CA ARG A 51 -14.85 -7.92 2.22
C ARG A 51 -15.40 -8.15 0.81
N ARG A 52 -16.71 -8.06 0.62
CA ARG A 52 -17.35 -8.16 -0.71
C ARG A 52 -16.86 -7.06 -1.65
N LEU A 53 -16.66 -5.83 -1.16
CA LEU A 53 -16.11 -4.75 -1.96
C LEU A 53 -14.68 -5.06 -2.44
N LEU A 54 -13.81 -5.54 -1.56
CA LEU A 54 -12.46 -5.94 -1.98
C LEU A 54 -12.50 -7.08 -3.01
N TYR A 55 -13.38 -8.07 -2.82
CA TYR A 55 -13.59 -9.14 -3.79
C TYR A 55 -14.06 -8.60 -5.16
N VAL A 56 -14.99 -7.64 -5.16
CA VAL A 56 -15.41 -6.97 -6.40
C VAL A 56 -14.22 -6.32 -7.08
N ALA A 57 -13.40 -5.54 -6.35
CA ALA A 57 -12.21 -4.88 -6.91
C ALA A 57 -11.21 -5.87 -7.52
N MET A 58 -10.88 -6.94 -6.80
CA MET A 58 -9.95 -7.97 -7.26
C MET A 58 -10.43 -8.69 -8.52
N THR A 59 -11.73 -9.02 -8.58
CA THR A 59 -12.33 -9.71 -9.72
C THR A 59 -12.60 -8.83 -10.93
N ARG A 60 -12.27 -7.52 -10.88
CA ARG A 60 -12.30 -6.69 -12.09
C ARG A 60 -11.08 -6.93 -12.99
N ALA A 61 -10.03 -7.58 -12.47
CA ALA A 61 -8.83 -7.93 -13.22
C ALA A 61 -9.03 -9.20 -14.05
N LYS A 62 -8.70 -9.16 -15.34
CA LYS A 62 -8.71 -10.34 -16.22
C LYS A 62 -7.39 -11.11 -16.22
N GLU A 63 -6.27 -10.38 -16.23
CA GLU A 63 -4.94 -10.98 -16.36
C GLU A 63 -4.04 -10.61 -15.17
N ASN A 64 -3.88 -9.32 -14.91
CA ASN A 64 -2.93 -8.85 -13.88
C ASN A 64 -3.66 -8.10 -12.77
N LEU A 65 -3.43 -8.53 -11.53
CA LEU A 65 -3.94 -7.89 -10.31
C LEU A 65 -2.78 -7.46 -9.44
N HIS A 66 -2.72 -6.16 -9.12
CA HIS A 66 -1.74 -5.60 -8.21
C HIS A 66 -2.43 -5.03 -6.98
N LEU A 67 -2.00 -5.47 -5.79
CA LEU A 67 -2.49 -4.97 -4.52
C LEU A 67 -1.41 -4.08 -3.90
N MET A 68 -1.69 -2.78 -3.76
CA MET A 68 -0.73 -1.82 -3.23
C MET A 68 -0.93 -1.61 -1.74
N VAL A 69 0.16 -1.77 -0.98
CA VAL A 69 0.20 -1.64 0.48
C VAL A 69 1.19 -0.53 0.85
N PRO A 70 0.74 0.73 0.98
CA PRO A 70 1.62 1.81 1.39
C PRO A 70 2.04 1.61 2.85
N HIS A 71 3.33 1.79 3.12
CA HIS A 71 3.86 1.64 4.47
C HIS A 71 3.54 2.85 5.37
N ARG A 72 3.26 4.03 4.79
CA ARG A 72 3.05 5.29 5.53
C ARG A 72 1.84 6.04 4.99
N PHE A 73 0.97 6.49 5.89
CA PHE A 73 -0.20 7.33 5.60
C PHE A 73 -0.02 8.69 6.26
N TYR A 74 0.18 9.73 5.45
CA TYR A 74 0.34 11.08 5.96
C TYR A 74 -0.98 11.65 6.47
N VAL A 75 -0.94 12.25 7.66
CA VAL A 75 -2.12 12.83 8.29
C VAL A 75 -2.49 14.13 7.57
N ARG A 76 -3.78 14.30 7.27
CA ARG A 76 -4.30 15.54 6.66
C ARG A 76 -4.15 16.72 7.64
N GLN A 77 -4.08 17.95 7.11
CA GLN A 77 -3.95 19.19 7.90
C GLN A 77 -2.66 19.33 8.71
N GLN A 78 -1.54 18.84 8.17
CA GLN A 78 -0.20 19.19 8.65
C GLN A 78 0.41 20.32 7.82
N ALA A 79 1.47 20.95 8.35
CA ALA A 79 2.30 21.88 7.58
C ALA A 79 2.82 21.21 6.29
N ALA A 80 3.07 21.98 5.23
CA ALA A 80 3.54 21.44 3.96
C ALA A 80 4.83 20.60 4.07
N ALA A 81 5.67 20.88 5.06
CA ALA A 81 6.88 20.13 5.40
C ALA A 81 6.70 19.17 6.60
N GLY A 82 5.46 18.88 6.99
CA GLY A 82 5.16 17.97 8.09
C GLY A 82 5.40 16.51 7.69
N ASP A 83 6.05 15.75 8.57
CA ASP A 83 6.29 14.31 8.41
C ASP A 83 5.43 13.47 9.36
N ARG A 84 4.23 13.98 9.73
CA ARG A 84 3.33 13.22 10.60
C ARG A 84 2.57 12.20 9.78
N HIS A 85 2.80 10.94 10.09
CA HIS A 85 2.16 9.80 9.44
C HIS A 85 1.76 8.71 10.42
N VAL A 86 0.86 7.85 9.96
CA VAL A 86 0.51 6.59 10.62
C VAL A 86 1.01 5.42 9.78
N TYR A 87 1.30 4.32 10.47
CA TYR A 87 1.63 3.04 9.84
C TYR A 87 0.38 2.17 9.90
N ALA A 88 -0.01 1.61 8.76
CA ALA A 88 -1.08 0.63 8.71
C ALA A 88 -0.53 -0.68 8.14
N GLY A 89 -0.98 -1.79 8.72
CA GLY A 89 -0.65 -3.12 8.20
C GLY A 89 -1.46 -3.44 6.94
N ARG A 90 -1.00 -4.45 6.19
CA ARG A 90 -1.76 -5.07 5.10
C ARG A 90 -3.18 -5.40 5.58
N SER A 91 -4.18 -5.23 4.70
CA SER A 91 -5.57 -5.57 4.99
C SER A 91 -5.70 -6.98 5.55
N ARG A 92 -6.47 -7.14 6.63
CA ARG A 92 -6.81 -8.44 7.23
C ARG A 92 -7.57 -9.37 6.27
N PHE A 93 -8.14 -8.84 5.20
CA PHE A 93 -8.79 -9.64 4.16
C PHE A 93 -7.80 -10.36 3.24
N ILE A 94 -6.52 -10.00 3.29
CA ILE A 94 -5.43 -10.64 2.57
C ILE A 94 -4.52 -11.32 3.61
N PRO A 95 -4.87 -12.51 4.12
CA PRO A 95 -4.02 -13.27 5.04
C PRO A 95 -2.79 -13.82 4.31
N GLU A 96 -1.85 -14.39 5.08
CA GLU A 96 -0.59 -14.88 4.54
C GLU A 96 -0.74 -15.95 3.46
N ALA A 97 -1.75 -16.80 3.59
CA ALA A 97 -2.09 -17.81 2.59
C ALA A 97 -2.54 -17.23 1.23
N ILE A 98 -3.06 -16.00 1.21
CA ILE A 98 -3.35 -15.28 -0.04
C ILE A 98 -2.06 -14.64 -0.54
N VAL A 99 -1.27 -14.01 0.33
CA VAL A 99 -0.01 -13.36 -0.07
C VAL A 99 0.98 -14.32 -0.70
N SER A 100 1.03 -15.58 -0.26
CA SER A 100 1.87 -16.60 -0.90
C SER A 100 1.51 -16.88 -2.38
N GLN A 101 0.35 -16.40 -2.85
CA GLN A 101 -0.10 -16.49 -4.24
C GLN A 101 0.29 -15.27 -5.08
N PHE A 102 0.85 -14.23 -4.46
CA PHE A 102 1.29 -13.00 -5.12
C PHE A 102 2.81 -12.92 -5.15
N GLU A 103 3.35 -12.36 -6.22
CA GLU A 103 4.72 -11.84 -6.20
C GLU A 103 4.77 -10.62 -5.26
N THR A 104 5.67 -10.66 -4.27
CA THR A 104 5.86 -9.54 -3.34
C THR A 104 6.99 -8.63 -3.83
N VAL A 105 6.64 -7.40 -4.19
CA VAL A 105 7.58 -6.40 -4.66
C VAL A 105 7.65 -5.24 -3.66
N THR A 106 8.87 -4.83 -3.30
CA THR A 106 9.11 -3.64 -2.46
C THR A 106 9.82 -2.58 -3.28
N TRP A 107 9.44 -1.31 -3.09
CA TRP A 107 10.05 -0.17 -3.75
C TRP A 107 10.72 0.76 -2.72
N PRO A 108 11.98 1.21 -2.91
CA PRO A 108 12.87 0.88 -4.03
C PRO A 108 13.26 -0.60 -4.01
N GLN A 109 13.31 -1.24 -5.18
CA GLN A 109 13.98 -2.54 -5.28
C GLN A 109 15.42 -2.30 -4.84
N ALA A 110 15.80 -2.83 -3.67
CA ALA A 110 17.19 -2.84 -3.26
C ALA A 110 17.95 -3.46 -4.44
N ALA A 111 18.84 -2.69 -5.07
CA ALA A 111 19.61 -3.16 -6.22
C ALA A 111 20.16 -4.54 -5.85
N GLY A 112 19.73 -5.56 -6.60
CA GLY A 112 20.12 -6.94 -6.33
C GLY A 112 21.63 -7.00 -6.16
N ASN A 113 22.08 -7.47 -4.99
CA ASN A 113 23.48 -7.51 -4.51
C ASN A 113 24.07 -6.29 -3.79
N ALA A 114 23.29 -5.47 -3.08
CA ALA A 114 23.86 -4.91 -1.85
C ALA A 114 23.99 -6.04 -0.84
N ALA A 115 25.19 -6.67 -0.74
CA ALA A 115 25.52 -7.55 0.37
C ALA A 115 25.04 -6.90 1.67
N PRO A 116 24.44 -7.65 2.62
CA PRO A 116 23.98 -7.06 3.87
C PRO A 116 25.10 -6.19 4.41
N SER A 117 24.88 -4.87 4.48
CA SER A 117 25.89 -3.94 4.94
C SER A 117 26.34 -4.49 6.28
N ALA A 118 27.58 -4.97 6.34
CA ALA A 118 28.04 -5.78 7.45
C ALA A 118 27.68 -5.03 8.72
N VAL A 119 26.89 -5.66 9.61
CA VAL A 119 26.59 -5.09 10.93
C VAL A 119 27.94 -4.63 11.46
N PRO A 120 28.16 -3.32 11.71
CA PRO A 120 29.48 -2.81 12.05
C PRO A 120 29.96 -3.60 13.26
N LYS A 121 30.97 -4.47 13.07
CA LYS A 121 31.60 -5.21 14.17
C LYS A 121 32.46 -4.21 14.92
N GLY A 122 31.82 -3.46 15.80
CA GLY A 122 32.45 -2.46 16.64
C GLY A 122 31.42 -1.76 17.52
N LYS A 123 31.76 -1.48 18.78
CA LYS A 123 30.95 -0.62 19.64
C LYS A 123 30.86 0.76 18.97
N LEU A 124 29.73 1.05 18.34
CA LEU A 124 29.48 2.34 17.74
C LEU A 124 29.44 3.39 18.87
N GLN A 125 30.47 4.23 18.98
CA GLN A 125 30.48 5.32 19.96
C GLN A 125 29.64 6.50 19.42
N VAL A 126 28.32 6.28 19.37
CA VAL A 126 27.32 7.21 18.84
C VAL A 126 27.47 8.61 19.43
N ARG A 127 27.77 8.70 20.74
CA ARG A 127 27.89 9.97 21.45
C ARG A 127 29.01 10.87 20.94
N ASN A 128 30.18 10.30 20.61
CA ASN A 128 31.32 11.10 20.17
C ASN A 128 31.11 11.61 18.74
N ARG A 129 30.64 10.74 17.84
CA ARG A 129 30.28 11.14 16.46
C ARG A 129 29.18 12.19 16.41
N ALA A 130 28.15 12.06 17.24
CA ALA A 130 27.09 13.05 17.32
C ALA A 130 27.61 14.41 17.81
N ARG A 131 28.61 14.45 18.70
CA ARG A 131 29.16 15.71 19.20
C ARG A 131 30.05 16.42 18.19
N ASP A 132 30.78 15.67 17.37
CA ASP A 132 31.66 16.23 16.33
C ASP A 132 30.87 16.73 15.11
N ALA A 133 29.72 16.10 14.80
CA ALA A 133 28.85 16.51 13.68
C ALA A 133 28.04 17.79 13.94
N TRP A 134 28.04 18.30 15.18
CA TRP A 134 27.26 19.47 15.61
C TRP A 134 28.15 20.66 16.03
N ARG A 135 29.43 20.68 15.62
CA ARG A 135 30.31 21.86 15.68
C ARG A 135 30.39 22.52 14.31
#